data_AF-A0ABD2QNV6-F1
#
_entry.id   AF-A0ABD2QNV6-F1
#
_cell.length_a   1.000
_cell.length_b   1.000
_cell.length_c   1.000
_cell.angle_alpha   90.00
_cell.angle_beta   90.00
_cell.angle_gamma   90.00
#
_symmetry.space_group_name_H-M   'P 1'
#
loop_
_entity.id
_entity.type
_entity.pdbx_description
1 polymer ?
#
loop_
_entity_poly.entity_id
_entity_poly.type
_entity_poly.pdbx_seq_one_letter_code
_entity_poly.pdbx_strand_id
1 'polypeptide(L)'
;MLNMRDVYLMLEWSCHGLVWLGLIFLYFAGLALRRSLCVITLNQSFGLYYDATVQPVNCLNWRVVALFMALLFDLILVGLTKVVFKRKRPAGDNPDDMRYTVSVDSYSFPSGHSTRAAMLHWLLPYLFFGSEEARSRAFIQIGIWALAVCTSRFAMSRHHLTDVLLGYLIGMGEFFILIHLNWGSLAPFVG
;
A
#
# COMPACT_ATOMS: atom_id res chain seq x y z
N MET A 1 11.27 -26.98 -4.11
CA MET A 1 10.38 -26.66 -2.98
C MET A 1 10.69 -25.23 -2.56
N LEU A 2 9.69 -24.34 -2.50
CA LEU A 2 9.88 -23.00 -1.95
C LEU A 2 10.23 -23.12 -0.46
N ASN A 3 11.29 -22.47 -0.02
CA ASN A 3 11.63 -22.38 1.40
C ASN A 3 10.73 -21.31 2.05
N MET A 4 10.49 -21.41 3.37
CA MET A 4 9.73 -20.41 4.14
C MET A 4 10.28 -19.00 3.96
N ARG A 5 11.61 -18.87 3.77
CA ARG A 5 12.25 -17.60 3.49
C ARG A 5 11.82 -17.00 2.14
N ASP A 6 11.67 -17.81 1.10
CA ASP A 6 11.20 -17.35 -0.20
C ASP A 6 9.76 -16.84 -0.10
N VAL A 7 8.91 -17.53 0.66
CA VAL A 7 7.53 -17.09 0.95
C VAL A 7 7.53 -15.73 1.66
N TYR A 8 8.40 -15.53 2.64
CA TYR A 8 8.50 -14.25 3.35
C TYR A 8 9.01 -13.10 2.45
N LEU A 9 9.93 -13.39 1.53
CA LEU A 9 10.37 -12.43 0.52
C LEU A 9 9.25 -12.09 -0.47
N MET A 10 8.45 -13.07 -0.89
CA MET A 10 7.28 -12.82 -1.74
C MET A 10 6.25 -11.93 -1.02
N LEU A 11 6.03 -12.16 0.28
CA LEU A 11 5.16 -11.29 1.09
C LEU A 11 5.72 -9.86 1.19
N GLU A 12 7.03 -9.71 1.38
CA GLU A 12 7.71 -8.41 1.35
C GLU A 12 7.46 -7.68 0.03
N TRP A 13 7.70 -8.36 -1.10
CA TRP A 13 7.46 -7.80 -2.44
C TRP A 13 6.01 -7.42 -2.68
N SER A 14 5.04 -8.21 -2.20
CA SER A 14 3.61 -7.89 -2.35
C SER A 14 3.19 -6.59 -1.65
N CYS A 15 3.88 -6.22 -0.57
CA CYS A 15 3.65 -4.99 0.18
C CYS A 15 4.63 -3.88 -0.24
N HIS A 16 5.49 -4.11 -1.23
CA HIS A 16 6.48 -3.12 -1.64
C HIS A 16 5.82 -1.92 -2.34
N GLY A 17 6.20 -0.69 -1.96
CA GLY A 17 5.59 0.53 -2.48
C GLY A 17 5.62 0.64 -4.01
N LEU A 18 6.68 0.15 -4.65
CA LEU A 18 6.81 0.10 -6.12
C LEU A 18 5.69 -0.70 -6.80
N VAL A 19 5.19 -1.77 -6.18
CA VAL A 19 4.08 -2.56 -6.75
C VAL A 19 2.82 -1.70 -6.79
N TRP A 20 2.49 -1.06 -5.68
CA TRP A 20 1.29 -0.23 -5.55
C TRP A 20 1.37 1.05 -6.39
N LEU A 21 2.52 1.75 -6.39
CA LEU A 21 2.75 2.89 -7.26
C LEU A 21 2.75 2.50 -8.74
N GLY A 22 3.26 1.31 -9.08
CA GLY A 22 3.21 0.76 -10.43
C GLY A 22 1.78 0.51 -10.91
N LEU A 23 0.92 -0.06 -10.06
CA LEU A 23 -0.51 -0.26 -10.37
C LEU A 23 -1.22 1.09 -10.63
N ILE A 24 -0.93 2.10 -9.82
CA ILE A 24 -1.47 3.45 -9.99
C ILE A 24 -0.93 4.10 -11.27
N PHE A 25 0.36 3.95 -11.55
CA PHE A 25 0.96 4.44 -12.79
C PHE A 25 0.31 3.80 -14.03
N LEU A 26 0.07 2.49 -14.00
CA LEU A 26 -0.62 1.78 -15.08
C LEU A 26 -2.06 2.30 -15.28
N TYR A 27 -2.76 2.63 -14.19
CA TYR A 27 -4.07 3.29 -14.26
C TYR A 27 -3.98 4.63 -15.00
N PHE A 28 -3.06 5.52 -14.61
CA PHE A 28 -2.87 6.82 -15.25
C PHE A 28 -2.39 6.72 -16.70
N ALA A 29 -1.43 5.84 -16.98
CA ALA A 29 -0.99 5.54 -18.34
C ALA A 29 -2.16 5.06 -19.20
N GLY A 30 -3.09 4.32 -18.59
CA GLY A 30 -4.28 3.87 -19.27
C GLY A 30 -5.26 4.96 -19.67
N LEU A 31 -5.41 5.99 -18.83
CA LEU A 31 -6.19 7.19 -19.17
C LEU A 31 -5.59 7.95 -20.36
N ALA A 32 -4.26 7.95 -20.49
CA ALA A 32 -3.55 8.53 -21.62
C ALA A 32 -3.66 7.67 -22.89
N LEU A 33 -3.64 6.34 -22.74
CA LEU A 33 -3.63 5.36 -23.82
C LEU A 33 -5.02 4.76 -24.09
N ARG A 34 -6.04 5.62 -24.23
CA ARG A 34 -7.50 5.30 -24.37
C ARG A 34 -7.90 4.25 -25.43
N ARG A 35 -6.95 3.71 -26.20
CA ARG A 35 -7.17 2.77 -27.31
C ARG A 35 -6.67 1.33 -27.05
N SER A 36 -5.96 1.05 -25.94
CA SER A 36 -5.42 -0.29 -25.69
C SER A 36 -6.40 -1.15 -24.89
N LEU A 37 -6.90 -2.22 -25.51
CA LEU A 37 -7.78 -3.21 -24.88
C LEU A 37 -7.13 -3.85 -23.65
N CYS A 38 -5.80 -4.06 -23.69
CA CYS A 38 -5.03 -4.61 -22.58
C CYS A 38 -5.13 -3.76 -21.31
N VAL A 39 -5.03 -2.44 -21.47
CA VAL A 39 -5.11 -1.48 -20.36
C VAL A 39 -6.51 -1.48 -19.73
N ILE A 40 -7.55 -1.53 -20.56
CA ILE A 40 -8.94 -1.59 -20.09
C ILE A 40 -9.17 -2.85 -19.26
N THR A 41 -8.71 -4.01 -19.75
CA THR A 41 -8.81 -5.28 -19.03
C THR A 41 -8.04 -5.26 -17.71
N LEU A 42 -6.86 -4.62 -17.68
CA LEU A 42 -6.03 -4.54 -16.47
C LEU A 42 -6.71 -3.67 -15.40
N ASN A 43 -7.22 -2.51 -15.81
CA ASN A 43 -8.00 -1.62 -14.94
C ASN A 43 -9.26 -2.29 -14.39
N GLN A 44 -9.99 -3.03 -15.23
CA GLN A 44 -11.16 -3.82 -14.79
C GLN A 44 -10.79 -4.94 -13.81
N SER A 45 -9.66 -5.62 -14.02
CA SER A 45 -9.18 -6.72 -13.17
C SER A 45 -8.84 -6.27 -11.74
N PHE A 46 -8.43 -5.01 -11.56
CA PHE A 46 -8.14 -4.42 -10.25
C PHE A 46 -9.32 -3.61 -9.67
N GLY A 47 -10.50 -3.67 -10.28
CA GLY A 47 -11.65 -2.86 -9.86
C GLY A 47 -11.47 -1.35 -10.04
N LEU A 48 -10.46 -0.95 -10.83
CA LEU A 48 -10.19 0.42 -11.25
C LEU A 48 -11.11 0.73 -12.43
N TYR A 49 -12.41 0.82 -12.16
CA TYR A 49 -13.47 0.90 -13.16
C TYR A 49 -13.21 2.02 -14.20
N TYR A 50 -13.16 1.64 -15.48
CA TYR A 50 -13.19 2.54 -16.63
C TYR A 50 -14.40 2.14 -17.48
N ASP A 51 -15.46 2.95 -17.41
CA ASP A 51 -16.63 2.80 -18.27
C ASP A 51 -16.53 3.77 -19.45
N ALA A 52 -16.24 3.21 -20.62
CA ALA A 52 -16.10 3.97 -21.85
C ALA A 52 -17.45 4.41 -22.47
N THR A 53 -18.57 3.88 -21.99
CA THR A 53 -19.90 4.09 -22.59
C THR A 53 -20.79 5.04 -21.76
N VAL A 54 -20.44 5.33 -20.51
CA VAL A 54 -21.36 6.03 -19.60
C VAL A 54 -21.14 7.53 -19.39
N GLN A 55 -19.95 8.14 -19.47
CA GLN A 55 -19.83 9.62 -19.37
C GLN A 55 -18.52 10.19 -19.97
N PRO A 56 -18.55 11.26 -20.79
CA PRO A 56 -17.35 11.94 -21.25
C PRO A 56 -17.06 13.18 -20.39
N VAL A 57 -16.42 13.07 -19.22
CA VAL A 57 -15.66 14.21 -18.59
C VAL A 57 -14.76 13.84 -17.40
N ASN A 58 -14.97 12.72 -16.70
CA ASN A 58 -14.32 12.54 -15.38
C ASN A 58 -13.23 11.47 -15.43
N CYS A 59 -12.08 11.83 -16.01
CA CYS A 59 -10.97 10.89 -16.20
C CYS A 59 -10.21 10.52 -14.93
N LEU A 60 -10.37 11.23 -13.82
CA LEU A 60 -9.57 11.02 -12.62
C LEU A 60 -10.45 10.38 -11.53
N ASN A 61 -10.25 9.09 -11.25
CA ASN A 61 -10.98 8.44 -10.16
C ASN A 61 -10.41 8.92 -8.81
N TRP A 62 -11.19 9.69 -8.05
CA TRP A 62 -10.78 10.25 -6.75
C TRP A 62 -10.29 9.18 -5.77
N ARG A 63 -10.78 7.95 -5.86
CA ARG A 63 -10.34 6.82 -5.03
C ARG A 63 -8.90 6.45 -5.33
N VAL A 64 -8.50 6.49 -6.61
CA VAL A 64 -7.12 6.22 -7.04
C VAL A 64 -6.19 7.36 -6.63
N VAL A 65 -6.66 8.61 -6.73
CA VAL A 65 -5.93 9.77 -6.22
C VAL A 65 -5.74 9.66 -4.70
N ALA A 66 -6.79 9.29 -3.97
CA ALA A 66 -6.70 9.09 -2.52
C ALA A 66 -5.69 8.01 -2.15
N LEU A 67 -5.70 6.87 -2.85
CA LEU A 67 -4.73 5.81 -2.66
C LEU A 67 -3.29 6.26 -2.97
N PHE A 68 -3.10 7.05 -4.05
CA PHE A 68 -1.79 7.60 -4.40
C PHE A 68 -1.27 8.55 -3.32
N MET A 69 -2.11 9.49 -2.88
CA MET A 69 -1.77 10.43 -1.81
C MET A 69 -1.47 9.71 -0.50
N ALA A 70 -2.21 8.64 -0.20
CA ALA A 70 -1.96 7.78 0.95
C ALA A 70 -0.56 7.14 0.91
N LEU A 71 -0.19 6.55 -0.22
CA LEU A 71 1.13 5.91 -0.40
C LEU A 71 2.28 6.92 -0.34
N LEU A 72 2.09 8.13 -0.88
CA LEU A 72 3.07 9.21 -0.74
C LEU A 72 3.20 9.67 0.71
N PHE A 73 2.07 9.78 1.42
CA PHE A 73 2.06 10.15 2.83
C PHE A 73 2.77 9.11 3.70
N ASP A 74 2.48 7.81 3.53
CA ASP A 74 3.21 6.69 4.20
C ASP A 74 4.71 6.78 3.93
N LEU A 75 5.12 6.96 2.67
CA LEU A 75 6.53 7.05 2.30
C LEU A 75 7.25 8.20 3.02
N ILE A 76 6.63 9.39 3.05
CA ILE A 76 7.18 10.57 3.71
C ILE A 76 7.21 10.36 5.22
N LEU A 77 6.12 9.91 5.83
CA LEU A 77 6.00 9.74 7.27
C LEU A 77 6.99 8.69 7.79
N VAL A 78 7.08 7.53 7.13
CA VAL A 78 8.07 6.49 7.46
C VAL A 78 9.49 7.01 7.28
N GLY A 79 9.78 7.71 6.17
CA GLY A 79 11.09 8.27 5.90
C GLY A 79 11.54 9.25 6.98
N LEU A 80 10.68 10.20 7.36
CA LEU A 80 10.94 11.16 8.42
C LEU A 80 11.12 10.45 9.77
N THR A 81 10.24 9.51 10.11
CA THR A 81 10.31 8.78 11.38
C THR A 81 11.61 7.97 11.48
N LYS A 82 12.04 7.31 10.40
CA LYS A 82 13.33 6.60 10.36
C LYS A 82 14.52 7.53 10.60
N VAL A 83 14.49 8.74 10.03
CA VAL A 83 15.54 9.75 10.23
C VAL A 83 15.57 10.31 11.66
N VAL A 84 14.42 10.39 12.32
CA VAL A 84 14.32 10.88 13.71
C VAL A 84 14.81 9.83 14.71
N PHE A 85 14.28 8.60 14.63
CA PHE A 85 14.54 7.59 15.66
C PHE A 85 15.82 6.78 15.44
N LYS A 86 16.25 6.61 14.19
CA LYS A 86 17.52 5.93 13.80
C LYS A 86 17.77 4.59 14.51
N ARG A 87 16.71 3.83 14.79
CA ARG A 87 16.82 2.57 15.53
C ARG A 87 17.59 1.53 14.71
N LYS A 88 18.53 0.81 15.35
CA LYS A 88 19.28 -0.28 14.72
C LYS A 88 18.40 -1.52 14.48
N ARG A 89 18.64 -2.21 13.37
CA ARG A 89 18.00 -3.49 13.04
C ARG A 89 18.41 -4.62 14.02
N PRO A 90 17.59 -5.68 14.16
CA PRO A 90 17.95 -6.85 14.96
C PRO A 90 19.24 -7.53 14.48
N ALA A 91 19.94 -8.22 15.38
CA ALA A 91 21.24 -8.84 15.08
C ALA A 91 21.17 -9.99 14.04
N GLY A 92 19.98 -10.58 13.85
CA GLY A 92 19.75 -11.65 12.87
C GLY A 92 19.38 -11.19 11.47
N ASP A 93 19.46 -9.87 11.19
CA ASP A 93 19.16 -9.35 9.85
C ASP A 93 20.19 -9.86 8.82
N ASN A 94 19.69 -10.36 7.68
CA ASN A 94 20.57 -10.80 6.59
C ASN A 94 20.75 -9.66 5.56
N PRO A 95 21.99 -9.14 5.39
CA PRO A 95 22.26 -8.05 4.46
C PRO A 95 22.04 -8.41 2.99
N ASP A 96 22.19 -9.68 2.60
CA ASP A 96 22.07 -10.11 1.20
C ASP A 96 20.64 -9.98 0.66
N ASP A 97 19.65 -10.06 1.53
CA ASP A 97 18.24 -9.88 1.17
C ASP A 97 17.87 -8.39 1.01
N MET A 98 18.78 -7.44 1.24
CA MET A 98 18.56 -5.99 1.09
C MET A 98 19.20 -5.39 -0.17
N ARG A 99 19.77 -6.22 -1.07
CA ARG A 99 20.56 -5.75 -2.22
C ARG A 99 19.84 -4.77 -3.15
N TYR A 100 18.52 -4.66 -3.07
CA TYR A 100 17.71 -3.76 -3.90
C TYR A 100 16.94 -2.68 -3.10
N THR A 101 17.14 -2.57 -1.78
CA THR A 101 16.48 -1.52 -0.98
C THR A 101 17.36 -0.27 -0.86
N VAL A 102 16.75 0.91 -0.96
CA VAL A 102 17.42 2.22 -0.87
C VAL A 102 18.11 2.37 0.50
N SER A 103 19.27 3.03 0.55
CA SER A 103 20.08 3.20 1.78
C SER A 103 19.35 3.78 3.00
N VAL A 104 18.26 4.53 2.78
CA VAL A 104 17.32 5.04 3.80
C VAL A 104 16.66 3.90 4.60
N ASP A 105 16.67 2.67 4.09
CA ASP A 105 16.12 1.49 4.76
C ASP A 105 17.03 0.92 5.85
N SER A 106 18.19 1.55 6.14
CA SER A 106 19.15 1.07 7.15
C SER A 106 18.60 1.07 8.60
N TYR A 107 17.54 1.83 8.89
CA TYR A 107 16.91 1.89 10.21
C TYR A 107 15.67 0.99 10.34
N SER A 108 15.45 0.44 11.54
CA SER A 108 14.38 -0.51 11.83
C SER A 108 13.05 0.12 12.22
N PHE A 109 13.06 1.28 12.89
CA PHE A 109 11.84 1.91 13.37
C PHE A 109 11.37 3.06 12.46
N PRO A 110 10.08 3.11 12.07
CA PRO A 110 9.08 2.05 12.18
C PRO A 110 9.24 1.03 11.04
N SER A 111 8.54 -0.10 11.15
CA SER A 111 8.45 -1.04 10.02
C SER A 111 7.57 -0.45 8.91
N GLY A 112 8.20 0.02 7.83
CA GLY A 112 7.49 0.60 6.67
C GLY A 112 6.59 -0.40 5.93
N HIS A 113 6.84 -1.70 6.08
CA HIS A 113 5.91 -2.73 5.57
C HIS A 113 4.68 -2.86 6.48
N SER A 114 4.86 -2.68 7.79
CA SER A 114 3.76 -2.75 8.75
C SER A 114 2.86 -1.51 8.69
N THR A 115 3.43 -0.31 8.53
CA THR A 115 2.67 0.93 8.30
C THR A 115 1.80 0.80 7.06
N ARG A 116 2.42 0.46 5.92
CA ARG A 116 1.70 0.31 4.64
C ARG A 116 0.67 -0.80 4.65
N ALA A 117 1.01 -1.97 5.18
CA ALA A 117 0.07 -3.09 5.27
C ALA A 117 -1.17 -2.72 6.10
N ALA A 118 -0.98 -2.01 7.23
CA ALA A 118 -2.09 -1.50 8.02
C ALA A 118 -2.90 -0.46 7.24
N MET A 119 -2.24 0.57 6.67
CA MET A 119 -2.90 1.60 5.89
C MET A 119 -3.77 0.99 4.77
N LEU A 120 -3.22 0.05 3.98
CA LEU A 120 -3.95 -0.62 2.90
C LEU A 120 -5.07 -1.52 3.41
N HIS A 121 -4.89 -2.19 4.55
CA HIS A 121 -5.92 -3.02 5.17
C HIS A 121 -7.19 -2.23 5.51
N TRP A 122 -7.05 -1.01 6.02
CA TRP A 122 -8.21 -0.17 6.33
C TRP A 122 -8.73 0.59 5.10
N LEU A 123 -7.82 1.09 4.25
CA LEU A 123 -8.16 1.99 3.16
C LEU A 123 -8.78 1.29 1.95
N LEU A 124 -8.29 0.12 1.54
CA LEU A 124 -8.79 -0.56 0.33
C LEU A 124 -10.25 -1.01 0.45
N PRO A 125 -10.71 -1.65 1.55
CA PRO A 125 -12.12 -1.96 1.77
C PRO A 125 -12.99 -0.70 1.73
N TYR A 126 -12.52 0.40 2.32
CA TYR A 126 -13.25 1.67 2.37
C TYR A 126 -13.42 2.31 0.99
N LEU A 127 -12.35 2.33 0.17
CA LEU A 127 -12.36 2.99 -1.13
C LEU A 127 -13.09 2.19 -2.22
N PHE A 128 -12.88 0.87 -2.27
CA PHE A 128 -13.24 0.09 -3.46
C PHE A 128 -14.43 -0.85 -3.30
N PHE A 129 -14.92 -1.07 -2.08
CA PHE A 129 -16.02 -2.02 -1.82
C PHE A 129 -17.27 -1.30 -1.28
N GLY A 130 -18.32 -1.27 -2.10
CA GLY A 130 -19.54 -0.50 -1.82
C GLY A 130 -20.55 -1.19 -0.91
N SER A 131 -20.72 -2.51 -1.02
CA SER A 131 -21.64 -3.26 -0.14
C SER A 131 -20.99 -3.59 1.20
N GLU A 132 -21.78 -3.65 2.26
CA GLU A 132 -21.27 -3.96 3.61
C GLU A 132 -20.62 -5.34 3.66
N GLU A 133 -21.23 -6.33 3.00
CA GLU A 133 -20.72 -7.70 2.94
C GLU A 133 -19.42 -7.76 2.14
N ALA A 134 -19.34 -7.05 1.01
CA ALA A 134 -18.15 -7.00 0.19
C ALA A 134 -16.99 -6.33 0.95
N ARG A 135 -17.27 -5.23 1.65
CA ARG A 135 -16.31 -4.51 2.48
C ARG A 135 -15.82 -5.36 3.65
N SER A 136 -16.72 -6.07 4.34
CA SER A 136 -16.37 -6.96 5.46
C SER A 136 -15.48 -8.12 5.00
N ARG A 137 -15.83 -8.77 3.88
CA ARG A 137 -14.98 -9.82 3.28
C ARG A 137 -13.60 -9.31 2.89
N ALA A 138 -13.54 -8.16 2.22
CA ALA A 138 -12.29 -7.54 1.81
C ALA A 138 -11.42 -7.17 3.02
N PHE A 139 -12.02 -6.64 4.08
CA PHE A 139 -11.33 -6.32 5.33
C PHE A 139 -10.65 -7.56 5.93
N ILE A 140 -11.38 -8.68 6.05
CA ILE A 140 -10.81 -9.93 6.57
C ILE A 140 -9.68 -10.45 5.67
N GLN A 141 -9.89 -10.51 4.35
CA GLN A 141 -8.90 -11.03 3.41
C GLN A 141 -7.61 -10.22 3.41
N ILE A 142 -7.73 -8.89 3.35
CA ILE A 142 -6.57 -8.00 3.38
C ILE A 142 -5.94 -7.98 4.78
N GLY A 143 -6.73 -8.15 5.84
CA GLY A 143 -6.23 -8.29 7.21
C GLY A 143 -5.36 -9.53 7.40
N ILE A 144 -5.75 -10.67 6.82
CA ILE A 144 -4.92 -11.89 6.80
C ILE A 144 -3.60 -11.63 6.07
N TRP A 145 -3.65 -10.99 4.90
CA TRP A 145 -2.45 -10.60 4.17
C TRP A 145 -1.55 -9.65 4.98
N ALA A 146 -2.13 -8.61 5.61
CA ALA A 146 -1.40 -7.64 6.41
C ALA A 146 -0.74 -8.29 7.63
N LEU A 147 -1.42 -9.24 8.28
CA LEU A 147 -0.87 -10.03 9.38
C LEU A 147 0.29 -10.93 8.90
N ALA A 148 0.14 -11.57 7.74
CA ALA A 148 1.20 -12.39 7.15
C ALA A 148 2.45 -11.54 6.82
N VAL A 149 2.27 -10.35 6.25
CA VAL A 149 3.36 -9.38 6.01
C VAL A 149 4.01 -8.96 7.33
N CYS A 150 3.24 -8.58 8.33
CA CYS A 150 3.80 -8.17 9.63
C CYS A 150 4.59 -9.30 10.31
N THR A 151 4.06 -10.52 10.24
CA THR A 151 4.73 -11.71 10.77
C THR A 151 6.03 -12.00 10.03
N SER A 152 6.06 -11.84 8.70
CA SER A 152 7.28 -12.04 7.91
C SER A 152 8.40 -11.07 8.30
N ARG A 153 8.06 -9.81 8.63
CA ARG A 153 9.04 -8.79 9.08
C ARG A 153 9.72 -9.18 10.39
N PHE A 154 8.97 -9.74 11.32
CA PHE A 154 9.50 -10.23 12.59
C PHE A 154 10.27 -11.55 12.41
N ALA A 155 9.70 -12.52 11.67
CA ALA A 155 10.30 -13.83 11.47
C ALA A 155 11.63 -13.77 10.71
N MET A 156 11.80 -12.83 9.78
CA MET A 156 13.05 -12.59 9.07
C MET A 156 14.04 -11.70 9.85
N SER A 157 13.75 -11.38 11.12
CA SER A 157 14.60 -10.51 11.96
C SER A 157 14.90 -9.14 11.34
N ARG A 158 14.00 -8.63 10.48
CA ARG A 158 14.16 -7.31 9.83
C ARG A 158 13.84 -6.17 10.79
N HIS A 159 12.87 -6.42 11.66
CA HIS A 159 12.30 -5.44 12.57
C HIS A 159 12.08 -6.07 13.94
N HIS A 160 12.21 -5.25 14.98
CA HIS A 160 11.79 -5.65 16.32
C HIS A 160 10.27 -5.74 16.36
N LEU A 161 9.71 -6.57 17.26
CA LEU A 161 8.26 -6.70 17.40
C LEU A 161 7.59 -5.33 17.65
N THR A 162 8.23 -4.45 18.42
CA THR A 162 7.71 -3.09 18.66
C THR A 162 7.71 -2.21 17.42
N ASP A 163 8.64 -2.39 16.47
CA ASP A 163 8.63 -1.65 15.20
C ASP A 163 7.44 -2.07 14.32
N VAL A 164 7.07 -3.35 14.38
CA VAL A 164 5.94 -3.93 13.65
C VAL A 164 4.62 -3.46 14.25
N LEU A 165 4.46 -3.57 15.57
CA LEU A 165 3.22 -3.18 16.26
C LEU A 165 2.96 -1.68 16.16
N LEU A 166 3.97 -0.84 16.47
CA LEU A 166 3.83 0.61 16.35
C LEU A 166 3.72 1.05 14.90
N GLY A 167 4.40 0.38 13.96
CA GLY A 167 4.21 0.60 12.53
C GLY A 167 2.76 0.36 12.12
N TYR A 168 2.14 -0.74 12.58
CA TYR A 168 0.73 -1.00 12.29
C TYR A 168 -0.20 0.09 12.84
N LEU A 169 0.06 0.58 14.06
CA LEU A 169 -0.71 1.68 14.65
C LEU A 169 -0.53 2.99 13.87
N ILE A 170 0.67 3.29 13.39
CA ILE A 170 0.93 4.45 12.53
C ILE A 170 0.09 4.36 11.25
N GLY A 171 0.12 3.22 10.55
CA GLY A 171 -0.67 3.04 9.32
C GLY A 171 -2.19 3.11 9.54
N MET A 172 -2.67 2.64 10.70
CA MET A 172 -4.06 2.86 11.11
C MET A 172 -4.36 4.36 11.33
N GLY A 173 -3.43 5.11 11.93
CA GLY A 173 -3.53 6.56 12.08
C GLY A 173 -3.54 7.29 10.73
N GLU A 174 -2.69 6.88 9.78
CA GLU A 174 -2.69 7.40 8.41
C GLU A 174 -4.06 7.24 7.75
N PHE A 175 -4.68 6.06 7.86
CA PHE A 175 -6.04 5.83 7.38
C PHE A 175 -7.04 6.82 7.98
N PHE A 176 -7.04 7.02 9.31
CA PHE A 176 -7.94 7.96 9.95
C PHE A 176 -7.74 9.40 9.47
N ILE A 177 -6.48 9.84 9.31
CA ILE A 177 -6.17 11.17 8.76
C ILE A 177 -6.74 11.30 7.35
N LEU A 178 -6.49 10.30 6.50
CA LEU A 178 -6.90 10.31 5.10
C LEU A 178 -8.42 10.36 4.91
N ILE A 179 -9.21 9.60 5.69
CA ILE A 179 -10.67 9.63 5.54
C ILE A 179 -11.31 10.94 6.04
N HIS A 180 -10.61 11.69 6.89
CA HIS A 180 -11.05 13.02 7.34
C HIS A 180 -10.64 14.13 6.36
N LEU A 181 -9.78 13.83 5.37
CA LEU A 181 -9.55 14.76 4.28
C LEU A 181 -10.84 14.87 3.46
N ASN A 182 -11.26 16.11 3.19
CA ASN A 182 -12.47 16.38 2.43
C ASN A 182 -12.24 16.05 0.94
N TRP A 183 -12.27 14.78 0.57
CA TRP A 183 -12.17 14.32 -0.82
C TRP A 183 -13.26 14.93 -1.71
N GLY A 184 -14.41 15.31 -1.13
CA GLY A 184 -15.49 16.02 -1.81
C GLY A 184 -15.12 17.42 -2.30
N SER A 185 -14.14 18.07 -1.67
CA SER A 185 -13.57 19.35 -2.17
C SER A 185 -12.61 19.17 -3.35
N LEU A 186 -12.06 17.95 -3.52
CA LEU A 186 -11.23 17.58 -4.67
C LEU A 186 -12.06 16.97 -5.81
N ALA A 187 -13.22 16.38 -5.50
CA ALA A 187 -14.15 15.83 -6.47
C ALA A 187 -14.48 16.77 -7.65
N PRO A 188 -14.73 18.09 -7.48
CA PRO A 188 -15.01 18.98 -8.62
C PRO A 188 -13.79 19.34 -9.50
N PHE A 189 -12.56 19.00 -9.09
CA PHE A 189 -11.35 19.15 -9.92
C PHE A 189 -10.94 17.84 -10.61
N VAL A 190 -11.62 16.76 -10.25
CA VAL A 190 -11.25 15.36 -10.51
C VAL A 190 -12.35 14.66 -11.31
N GLY A 191 -13.59 15.14 -11.18
CA GLY A 191 -14.70 14.76 -12.05
C GLY A 191 -15.52 15.94 -12.50
#